data_AF-A0A7S2Q6R9-F1
#
_entry.id   AF-A0A7S2Q6R9-F1
#
_cell.length_a   1.000
_cell.length_b   1.000
_cell.length_c   1.000
_cell.angle_alpha   90.00
_cell.angle_beta   90.00
_cell.angle_gamma   90.00
#
_symmetry.space_group_name_H-M   'P 1'
#
loop_
_entity.id
_entity.type
_entity.pdbx_description
1 polymer ?
#
loop_
_entity_poly.entity_id
_entity_poly.type
_entity_poly.pdbx_seq_one_letter_code
_entity_poly.pdbx_strand_id
1 'polypeptide(L)'
;PVWRLEADGSGATRLSSNALLQRRYRFVEEVRAADVVGLLLCATGASYGQELADRLEFLLRRAGRAVYRFVVGRVTPEKLGNFREVSCFVSLASPEHFPFDAQDFHVPIASPFEAEVALGAREWTGSYVTDLEELLADPLPAHSIAEEELVVQTL
;
A
#
# COMPACT_ATOMS: atom_id res chain seq x y z
N PRO A 1 -16.10 18.02 9.98
CA PRO A 1 -14.79 18.60 9.57
C PRO A 1 -13.78 18.39 10.71
N VAL A 2 -12.56 17.96 10.41
CA VAL A 2 -11.52 17.68 11.43
C VAL A 2 -10.55 18.86 11.51
N TRP A 3 -10.27 19.30 12.74
CA TRP A 3 -9.38 20.42 13.04
C TRP A 3 -8.23 19.92 13.90
N ARG A 4 -6.99 20.27 13.54
CA ARG A 4 -5.81 20.06 14.39
C ARG A 4 -5.59 21.32 15.20
N LEU A 5 -5.56 21.17 16.52
CA LEU A 5 -5.13 22.22 17.44
C LEU A 5 -3.62 22.11 17.62
N GLU A 6 -2.91 23.22 17.43
CA GLU A 6 -1.49 23.29 17.75
C GLU A 6 -1.31 23.20 19.28
N ALA A 7 -0.22 22.54 19.71
CA ALA A 7 -0.01 22.18 21.12
C ALA A 7 0.11 23.39 22.07
N ASP A 8 0.40 24.57 21.53
CA ASP A 8 0.49 25.84 22.24
C ASP A 8 -0.87 26.58 22.34
N GLY A 9 -1.93 26.03 21.75
CA GLY A 9 -3.26 26.64 21.70
C GLY A 9 -3.35 27.90 20.84
N SER A 10 -2.29 28.25 20.10
CA SER A 10 -2.22 29.51 19.34
C SER A 10 -2.88 29.43 17.96
N GLY A 11 -3.14 28.22 17.47
CA GLY A 11 -3.69 27.98 16.14
C GLY A 11 -4.56 26.74 16.05
N ALA A 12 -5.59 26.83 15.20
CA ALA A 12 -6.37 25.69 14.74
C ALA A 12 -6.24 25.58 13.23
N THR A 13 -5.58 24.54 12.75
CA THR A 13 -5.42 24.27 11.32
C THR A 13 -6.51 23.31 10.86
N ARG A 14 -7.25 23.68 9.81
CA ARG A 14 -8.19 22.75 9.18
C ARG A 14 -7.40 21.64 8.50
N LEU A 15 -7.61 20.39 8.91
CA LEU A 15 -7.03 19.26 8.19
C LEU A 15 -7.79 19.10 6.87
N SER A 16 -7.12 19.41 5.76
CA SER A 16 -7.67 19.17 4.42
C SER A 16 -7.30 17.75 4.00
N SER A 17 -8.28 16.84 3.99
CA SER A 17 -8.06 15.46 3.53
C SER A 17 -7.61 15.41 2.06
N ASN A 18 -8.05 16.36 1.22
CA ASN A 18 -7.70 16.39 -0.21
C ASN A 18 -6.20 16.51 -0.48
N ALA A 19 -5.47 17.36 0.25
CA ALA A 19 -4.03 17.51 0.06
C ALA A 19 -3.25 16.25 0.49
N LEU A 20 -3.70 15.59 1.56
CA LEU A 20 -3.12 14.31 2.01
C LEU A 20 -3.42 13.19 1.01
N LEU A 21 -4.67 13.09 0.54
CA LEU A 21 -5.10 12.13 -0.46
C LEU A 21 -4.32 12.29 -1.77
N GLN A 22 -4.12 13.52 -2.25
CA GLN A 22 -3.29 13.80 -3.42
C GLN A 22 -1.83 13.35 -3.21
N ARG A 23 -1.25 13.61 -2.02
CA ARG A 23 0.09 13.14 -1.69
C ARG A 23 0.17 11.62 -1.64
N ARG A 24 -0.86 10.95 -1.12
CA ARG A 24 -0.92 9.48 -1.05
C ARG A 24 -1.13 8.84 -2.42
N TYR A 25 -1.90 9.48 -3.30
CA TYR A 25 -2.14 9.00 -4.66
C TYR A 25 -0.83 8.79 -5.46
N ARG A 26 0.23 9.56 -5.18
CA ARG A 26 1.54 9.31 -5.80
C ARG A 26 2.02 7.87 -5.60
N PHE A 27 1.78 7.28 -4.43
CA PHE A 27 2.22 5.91 -4.13
C PHE A 27 1.44 4.85 -4.92
N VAL A 28 0.22 5.17 -5.37
CA VAL A 28 -0.52 4.34 -6.31
C VAL A 28 0.25 4.26 -7.63
N GLU A 29 0.74 5.39 -8.12
CA GLU A 29 1.53 5.43 -9.37
C GLU A 29 2.91 4.79 -9.19
N GLU A 30 3.56 4.96 -8.05
CA GLU A 30 4.82 4.26 -7.73
C GLU A 30 4.64 2.73 -7.74
N VAL A 31 3.55 2.23 -7.13
CA VAL A 31 3.22 0.81 -7.22
C VAL A 31 2.92 0.43 -8.65
N ARG A 32 2.20 1.25 -9.43
CA ARG A 32 1.88 0.95 -10.84
C ARG A 32 3.13 0.80 -11.71
N ALA A 33 4.14 1.62 -11.48
CA ALA A 33 5.41 1.61 -12.20
C ALA A 33 6.43 0.57 -11.70
N ALA A 34 6.16 -0.10 -10.57
CA ALA A 34 7.11 -1.01 -9.96
C ALA A 34 7.10 -2.42 -10.60
N ASP A 35 8.25 -2.83 -11.15
CA ASP A 35 8.48 -4.21 -11.63
C ASP A 35 8.67 -5.23 -10.49
N VAL A 36 9.26 -4.77 -9.37
CA VAL A 36 9.57 -5.61 -8.21
C VAL A 36 9.02 -4.96 -6.95
N VAL A 37 8.12 -5.67 -6.27
CA VAL A 37 7.42 -5.18 -5.08
C VAL A 37 7.78 -6.00 -3.85
N GLY A 38 8.12 -5.31 -2.76
CA GLY A 38 8.39 -5.92 -1.46
C GLY A 38 7.22 -5.79 -0.49
N LEU A 39 6.67 -6.91 -0.02
CA LEU A 39 5.63 -6.95 1.02
C LEU A 39 6.29 -6.98 2.40
N LEU A 40 6.09 -5.92 3.19
CA LEU A 40 6.62 -5.82 4.56
C LEU A 40 5.59 -6.36 5.55
N LEU A 41 5.88 -7.51 6.15
CA LEU A 41 5.08 -8.20 7.15
C LEU A 41 5.64 -7.95 8.55
N CYS A 42 4.77 -7.67 9.52
CA CYS A 42 5.18 -7.68 10.92
C CYS A 42 5.14 -9.11 11.48
N ALA A 43 6.22 -9.53 12.14
CA ALA A 43 6.31 -10.85 12.79
C ALA A 43 5.25 -11.06 13.91
N THR A 44 4.76 -9.96 14.48
CA THR A 44 3.70 -9.93 15.51
C THR A 44 2.32 -9.64 14.94
N GLY A 45 2.18 -9.59 13.61
CA GLY A 45 0.90 -9.31 12.96
C GLY A 45 -0.12 -10.41 13.24
N ALA A 46 -1.35 -10.00 13.55
CA ALA A 46 -2.47 -10.92 13.63
C ALA A 46 -2.76 -11.56 12.25
N SER A 47 -3.56 -12.63 12.25
CA SER A 47 -3.84 -13.49 11.08
C SER A 47 -4.14 -12.73 9.78
N TYR A 48 -4.79 -11.56 9.89
CA TYR A 48 -5.12 -10.67 8.76
C TYR A 48 -3.91 -10.25 7.91
N GLY A 49 -2.71 -10.13 8.50
CA GLY A 49 -1.52 -9.68 7.78
C GLY A 49 -1.06 -10.70 6.73
N GLN A 50 -1.21 -12.00 7.01
CA GLN A 50 -0.85 -13.07 6.07
C GLN A 50 -1.87 -13.20 4.95
N GLU A 51 -3.17 -13.20 5.29
CA GLU A 51 -4.24 -13.28 4.29
C GLU A 51 -4.19 -12.11 3.30
N LEU A 52 -3.96 -10.90 3.81
CA LEU A 52 -3.80 -9.72 2.96
C LEU A 52 -2.51 -9.79 2.12
N ALA A 53 -1.43 -10.37 2.64
CA ALA A 53 -0.22 -10.62 1.87
C ALA A 53 -0.43 -11.65 0.75
N ASP A 54 -1.23 -12.69 0.97
CA ASP A 54 -1.61 -13.66 -0.05
C ASP A 54 -2.44 -13.01 -1.15
N ARG A 55 -3.43 -12.21 -0.76
CA ARG A 55 -4.25 -11.41 -1.68
C ARG A 55 -3.41 -10.48 -2.54
N LEU A 56 -2.51 -9.70 -1.93
CA LEU A 56 -1.64 -8.78 -2.66
C LEU A 56 -0.62 -9.50 -3.55
N GLU A 57 -0.02 -10.59 -3.07
CA GLU A 57 0.93 -11.37 -3.87
C GLU A 57 0.23 -11.95 -5.11
N PHE A 58 -0.99 -12.46 -4.98
CA PHE A 58 -1.79 -12.92 -6.12
C PHE A 58 -2.01 -11.79 -7.16
N LEU A 59 -2.45 -10.61 -6.71
CA LEU A 59 -2.70 -9.48 -7.60
C LEU A 59 -1.43 -8.99 -8.30
N LEU A 60 -0.33 -8.85 -7.56
CA LEU A 60 0.96 -8.38 -8.08
C LEU A 60 1.55 -9.36 -9.10
N ARG A 61 1.54 -10.66 -8.79
CA ARG A 61 2.02 -11.70 -9.71
C ARG A 61 1.20 -11.76 -10.99
N ARG A 62 -0.13 -11.62 -10.88
CA ARG A 62 -1.01 -11.56 -12.06
C ARG A 62 -0.74 -10.33 -12.93
N ALA A 63 -0.36 -9.21 -12.33
CA ALA A 63 0.11 -8.03 -13.05
C ALA A 63 1.54 -8.18 -13.62
N GLY A 64 2.14 -9.37 -13.58
CA GLY A 64 3.46 -9.65 -14.15
C GLY A 64 4.64 -9.18 -13.30
N ARG A 65 4.42 -8.88 -12.01
CA ARG A 65 5.45 -8.29 -11.15
C ARG A 65 6.16 -9.35 -10.30
N ALA A 66 7.44 -9.13 -10.04
CA ALA A 66 8.16 -9.91 -9.04
C ALA A 66 7.77 -9.47 -7.63
N VAL A 67 7.59 -10.42 -6.72
CA VAL A 67 7.13 -10.15 -5.35
C VAL A 67 8.05 -10.83 -4.34
N TYR A 68 8.48 -10.07 -3.34
CA TYR A 68 9.26 -10.59 -2.20
C TYR A 68 8.55 -10.29 -0.88
N ARG A 69 8.51 -11.27 0.02
CA ARG A 69 7.98 -11.10 1.38
C ARG A 69 9.11 -10.88 2.38
N PHE A 70 8.97 -9.86 3.19
CA PHE A 70 9.93 -9.48 4.23
C PHE A 70 9.23 -9.52 5.59
N VAL A 71 9.60 -10.49 6.43
CA VAL A 71 9.14 -10.50 7.83
C VAL A 71 10.11 -9.66 8.65
N VAL A 72 9.64 -8.52 9.12
CA VAL A 72 10.46 -7.51 9.80
C VAL A 72 9.79 -7.06 11.10
N GLY A 73 10.60 -6.79 12.13
CA GLY A 73 10.15 -6.10 13.33
C GLY A 73 10.04 -4.60 13.05
N ARG A 74 10.90 -3.80 13.68
CA ARG A 74 11.02 -2.37 13.35
C ARG A 74 11.72 -2.19 11.99
N VAL A 75 11.04 -1.54 11.05
CA VAL A 75 11.58 -1.16 9.73
C VAL A 75 12.44 0.09 9.88
N THR A 76 13.60 0.12 9.24
CA THR A 76 14.49 1.30 9.20
C THR A 76 14.97 1.52 7.76
N PRO A 77 15.34 2.77 7.37
CA PRO A 77 15.82 3.06 6.02
C PRO A 77 17.00 2.19 5.59
N GLU A 78 17.93 1.90 6.50
CA GLU A 78 19.12 1.09 6.23
C GLU A 78 18.76 -0.35 5.88
N LYS A 79 17.71 -0.91 6.50
CA LYS A 79 17.24 -2.26 6.20
C LYS A 79 16.68 -2.36 4.80
N LEU A 80 15.87 -1.38 4.40
CA LEU A 80 15.25 -1.37 3.06
C LEU A 80 16.27 -1.06 1.97
N GLY A 81 17.26 -0.20 2.24
CA GLY A 81 18.31 0.16 1.28
C GLY A 81 19.21 -1.01 0.82
N ASN A 82 19.20 -2.13 1.54
CA ASN A 82 19.93 -3.35 1.13
C ASN A 82 19.25 -4.11 -0.02
N PHE A 83 17.97 -3.84 -0.30
CA PHE A 83 17.20 -4.51 -1.34
C PHE A 83 17.00 -3.60 -2.55
N ARG A 84 18.08 -3.41 -3.32
CA ARG A 84 18.11 -2.45 -4.44
C ARG A 84 17.24 -2.88 -5.62
N GLU A 85 16.95 -4.16 -5.71
CA GLU A 85 16.08 -4.73 -6.74
C GLU A 85 14.61 -4.36 -6.50
N VAL A 86 14.23 -4.02 -5.27
CA VAL A 86 12.86 -3.64 -4.92
C VAL A 86 12.63 -2.17 -5.22
N SER A 87 11.74 -1.87 -6.18
CA SER A 87 11.41 -0.51 -6.59
C SER A 87 10.29 0.11 -5.76
N CYS A 88 9.45 -0.70 -5.12
CA CYS A 88 8.41 -0.24 -4.19
C CYS A 88 8.13 -1.25 -3.08
N PHE A 89 7.89 -0.77 -1.87
CA PHE A 89 7.40 -1.60 -0.77
C PHE A 89 5.92 -1.37 -0.50
N VAL A 90 5.22 -2.40 -0.04
CA VAL A 90 3.88 -2.31 0.53
C VAL A 90 3.95 -2.71 1.99
N SER A 91 3.53 -1.81 2.88
CA SER A 91 3.57 -2.05 4.32
C SER A 91 2.28 -2.71 4.81
N LEU A 92 2.36 -3.95 5.28
CA LEU A 92 1.30 -4.64 6.02
C LEU A 92 1.50 -4.49 7.54
N ALA A 93 2.41 -3.61 7.94
CA ALA A 93 2.69 -3.29 9.32
C ALA A 93 1.68 -2.27 9.87
N SER A 94 1.32 -2.40 11.15
CA SER A 94 0.51 -1.39 11.84
C SER A 94 1.23 -0.04 11.88
N PRO A 95 0.50 1.10 11.94
CA PRO A 95 1.10 2.44 12.00
C PRO A 95 2.14 2.64 13.10
N GLU A 96 2.03 1.90 14.20
CA GLU A 96 3.01 1.88 15.31
C GLU A 96 4.39 1.35 14.89
N HIS A 97 4.41 0.40 13.96
CA HIS A 97 5.63 -0.23 13.43
C HIS A 97 6.16 0.48 12.18
N PHE A 98 5.28 1.20 11.48
CA PHE A 98 5.60 1.92 10.27
C PHE A 98 4.79 3.23 10.15
N PRO A 99 5.39 4.39 10.48
CA PRO A 99 4.74 5.67 10.25
C PRO A 99 4.77 6.02 8.76
N PHE A 100 3.59 6.07 8.13
CA PHE A 100 3.40 6.41 6.70
C PHE A 100 3.90 7.81 6.30
N ASP A 101 4.26 8.66 7.27
CA ASP A 101 4.78 10.02 7.10
C ASP A 101 6.32 10.09 7.12
N ALA A 102 7.04 8.96 7.24
CA ALA A 102 8.49 8.95 7.27
C ALA A 102 9.09 9.33 5.91
N GLN A 103 9.64 10.56 5.83
CA GLN A 103 10.30 11.09 4.63
C GLN A 103 11.71 10.50 4.40
N ASP A 104 12.21 9.69 5.33
CA ASP A 104 13.59 9.21 5.35
C ASP A 104 13.81 7.95 4.49
N PHE A 105 12.76 7.40 3.87
CA PHE A 105 12.85 6.22 3.02
C PHE A 105 13.14 6.59 1.56
N HIS A 106 14.24 6.06 1.02
CA HIS A 106 14.64 6.28 -0.37
C HIS A 106 13.82 5.48 -1.40
N VAL A 107 13.12 4.44 -0.94
CA VAL A 107 12.23 3.60 -1.77
C VAL A 107 10.79 3.88 -1.32
N PRO A 108 9.84 4.10 -2.25
CA PRO A 108 8.46 4.40 -1.90
C PRO A 108 7.81 3.27 -1.12
N ILE A 109 7.00 3.62 -0.12
CA ILE A 109 6.29 2.68 0.73
C ILE A 109 4.79 2.97 0.70
N ALA A 110 4.07 2.12 -0.04
CA ALA A 110 2.64 2.19 -0.20
C ALA A 110 1.90 1.42 0.91
N SER A 111 0.62 1.74 1.06
CA SER A 111 -0.34 0.97 1.83
C SER A 111 -0.92 -0.17 0.98
N PRO A 112 -1.51 -1.19 1.60
CA PRO A 112 -2.22 -2.25 0.89
C PRO A 112 -3.39 -1.72 0.06
N PHE A 113 -4.11 -0.72 0.57
CA PHE A 113 -5.19 -0.05 -0.16
C PHE A 113 -4.69 0.59 -1.46
N GLU A 114 -3.57 1.32 -1.40
CA GLU A 114 -2.97 1.94 -2.59
C GLU A 114 -2.49 0.89 -3.60
N ALA A 115 -1.97 -0.25 -3.12
CA ALA A 115 -1.57 -1.34 -4.00
C ALA A 115 -2.77 -1.96 -4.73
N GLU A 116 -3.90 -2.16 -4.04
CA GLU A 116 -5.14 -2.63 -4.68
C GLU A 116 -5.65 -1.65 -5.73
N VAL A 117 -5.59 -0.35 -5.45
CA VAL A 117 -5.96 0.69 -6.41
C VAL A 117 -5.01 0.67 -7.62
N ALA A 118 -3.70 0.57 -7.38
CA ALA A 118 -2.69 0.56 -8.43
C ALA A 118 -2.85 -0.63 -9.39
N LEU A 119 -3.32 -1.77 -8.86
CA LEU A 119 -3.55 -3.01 -9.58
C LEU A 119 -4.96 -3.11 -10.21
N GLY A 120 -5.76 -2.04 -10.12
CA GLY A 120 -7.13 -2.01 -10.67
C GLY A 120 -8.11 -2.90 -9.90
N ALA A 121 -7.72 -3.40 -8.73
CA ALA A 121 -8.56 -4.20 -7.85
C ALA A 121 -9.52 -3.31 -7.03
N ARG A 122 -9.27 -2.00 -6.98
CA ARG A 122 -10.14 -1.03 -6.30
C ARG A 122 -10.11 0.31 -7.03
N GLU A 123 -11.22 1.04 -6.98
CA GLU A 123 -11.29 2.39 -7.54
C GLU A 123 -10.91 3.44 -6.49
N TRP A 124 -10.20 4.49 -6.92
CA TRP A 124 -9.92 5.65 -6.07
C TRP A 124 -11.13 6.58 -6.04
N THR A 125 -11.99 6.42 -5.03
CA THR A 125 -13.22 7.23 -4.85
C THR A 125 -13.03 8.45 -3.95
N GLY A 126 -11.84 8.61 -3.35
CA GLY A 126 -11.55 9.63 -2.36
C GLY A 126 -11.81 9.20 -0.90
N SER A 127 -12.38 8.01 -0.68
CA SER A 127 -12.28 7.31 0.61
C SER A 127 -10.94 6.57 0.68
N TYR A 128 -10.30 6.56 1.84
CA TYR A 128 -9.02 5.90 2.06
C TYR A 128 -9.09 5.00 3.28
N VAL A 129 -8.82 3.71 3.11
CA VAL A 129 -8.89 2.71 4.17
C VAL A 129 -7.49 2.49 4.74
N THR A 130 -7.34 2.75 6.04
CA THR A 130 -6.07 2.52 6.78
C THR A 130 -6.09 1.26 7.63
N ASP A 131 -7.28 0.75 7.94
CA ASP A 131 -7.46 -0.45 8.75
C ASP A 131 -7.32 -1.70 7.87
N LEU A 132 -6.43 -2.62 8.26
CA LEU A 132 -6.11 -3.80 7.47
C LEU A 132 -7.21 -4.87 7.54
N GLU A 133 -7.92 -4.95 8.66
CA GLU A 133 -9.02 -5.90 8.84
C GLU A 133 -10.24 -5.44 8.03
N GLU A 134 -10.56 -4.14 8.07
CA GLU A 134 -11.58 -3.53 7.22
C GLU A 134 -11.27 -3.75 5.73
N LEU A 135 -10.02 -3.51 5.33
CA LEU A 135 -9.60 -3.69 3.94
C LEU A 135 -9.67 -5.16 3.48
N LEU A 136 -9.31 -6.11 4.36
CA LEU A 136 -9.37 -7.53 4.06
C LEU A 136 -10.82 -8.01 3.92
N ALA A 137 -11.71 -7.54 4.81
CA ALA A 137 -13.13 -7.87 4.79
C ALA A 137 -13.85 -7.29 3.57
N ASP A 138 -13.36 -6.19 3.01
CA ASP A 138 -13.88 -5.59 1.77
C ASP A 138 -13.53 -6.47 0.55
N PRO A 139 -14.53 -7.12 -0.07
CA PRO A 139 -14.30 -8.07 -1.16
C PRO A 139 -13.82 -7.34 -2.41
N LEU A 140 -12.84 -7.93 -3.10
CA LEU A 140 -12.42 -7.43 -4.41
C LEU A 140 -13.59 -7.49 -5.40
N PRO A 141 -13.82 -6.46 -6.21
CA PRO A 141 -14.84 -6.46 -7.24
C PRO A 141 -14.61 -7.63 -8.20
N ALA A 142 -15.66 -8.41 -8.49
CA ALA A 142 -15.57 -9.62 -9.32
C ALA A 142 -15.01 -9.36 -10.74
N HIS A 143 -15.02 -8.10 -11.18
CA HIS A 143 -14.64 -7.67 -12.53
C HIS A 143 -13.16 -7.27 -12.63
N SER A 144 -12.43 -7.21 -11.50
CA SER A 144 -10.96 -7.16 -11.54
C SER A 144 -10.35 -8.56 -11.74
N ILE A 145 -11.17 -9.61 -11.85
CA ILE A 145 -10.76 -11.03 -11.93
C ILE A 145 -10.86 -11.61 -13.36
N ALA A 146 -11.48 -10.93 -14.32
CA ALA A 146 -11.52 -11.31 -15.75
C ALA A 146 -11.64 -10.00 -16.55
N GLU A 147 -10.95 -9.68 -17.66
CA GLU A 147 -10.48 -10.44 -18.82
C GLU A 147 -9.34 -9.64 -19.49
N GLU A 148 -8.07 -10.04 -19.37
CA GLU A 148 -7.01 -9.44 -20.21
C GLU A 148 -6.03 -10.48 -20.80
N GLU A 149 -6.37 -11.77 -20.68
CA GLU A 149 -5.60 -12.87 -21.27
C GLU A 149 -6.30 -13.53 -22.48
N LEU A 150 -7.50 -13.07 -22.88
CA LEU A 150 -8.27 -13.71 -23.97
C LEU A 150 -8.19 -13.03 -25.35
N VAL A 151 -7.45 -11.92 -25.51
CA VAL A 151 -7.39 -11.19 -26.81
C VAL A 151 -6.20 -11.63 -27.68
N VAL A 152 -5.26 -12.46 -27.19
CA VAL A 152 -4.03 -12.78 -27.93
C VAL A 152 -4.04 -14.14 -28.66
N GLN A 153 -5.15 -14.90 -28.63
CA GLN A 153 -5.24 -16.21 -29.31
C GLN A 153 -6.29 -16.31 -30.41
N THR A 154 -6.49 -15.24 -31.19
CA THR A 154 -7.14 -15.38 -32.50
C THR A 154 -6.41 -14.52 -33.53
N LEU A 155 -5.25 -15.00 -33.98
CA LEU A 155 -4.78 -14.98 -35.37
C LEU A 155 -3.78 -16.12 -35.58
#